data_AF-A0A815DDM8-F1
#
_entry.id   AF-A0A815DDM8-F1
#
_cell.length_a   1.000
_cell.length_b   1.000
_cell.length_c   1.000
_cell.angle_alpha   90.00
_cell.angle_beta   90.00
_cell.angle_gamma   90.00
#
_symmetry.space_group_name_H-M   'P 1'
#
loop_
_entity.id
_entity.type
_entity.pdbx_description
1 polymer ?
#
loop_
_entity_poly.entity_id
_entity_poly.type
_entity_poly.pdbx_seq_one_letter_code
_entity_poly.pdbx_strand_id
1 'polypeptide(L)'
;MCPFQCQPFKQRRCPPVIADMLSKLKIECFYKQNGCPEELNYEALEQHELDCQYQLKQCRGCNQVLLRKEIEEHENICDFIQIQCQLCGVTHQRQTPHQQIDCLLNRQIHLEDRVKQLEKENKSLKDENAFIMKIFQTKFGIQNP
;
A
#
# COMPACT_ATOMS: atom_id res chain seq x y z
N MET A 1 -22.59 26.90 -31.81
CA MET A 1 -22.62 26.05 -33.03
C MET A 1 -21.24 25.44 -33.20
N CYS A 2 -21.12 24.16 -33.55
CA CYS A 2 -19.83 23.63 -34.00
C CYS A 2 -19.40 24.41 -35.26
N PRO A 3 -18.19 24.99 -35.31
CA PRO A 3 -17.75 25.81 -36.44
C PRO A 3 -17.68 25.05 -37.76
N PHE A 4 -17.76 23.71 -37.72
CA PHE A 4 -17.70 22.83 -38.89
C PHE A 4 -19.05 22.21 -39.29
N GLN A 5 -20.18 22.67 -38.72
CA GLN A 5 -21.54 22.19 -39.06
C GLN A 5 -21.69 20.65 -39.03
N CYS A 6 -21.03 19.99 -38.08
CA CYS A 6 -20.99 18.52 -38.02
C CYS A 6 -22.36 17.90 -37.65
N GLN A 7 -22.63 16.72 -38.20
CA GLN A 7 -23.66 15.81 -37.71
C GLN A 7 -23.43 15.43 -36.22
N PRO A 8 -24.45 14.94 -35.50
CA PRO A 8 -24.29 14.47 -34.13
C PRO A 8 -23.18 13.44 -34.02
N PHE A 9 -22.33 13.60 -33.00
CA PHE A 9 -21.20 12.72 -32.71
C PHE A 9 -21.65 11.26 -32.61
N LYS A 10 -20.91 10.36 -33.26
CA LYS A 10 -21.08 8.91 -33.15
C LYS A 10 -19.73 8.25 -32.93
N GLN A 11 -19.55 7.57 -31.81
CA GLN A 11 -18.34 6.79 -31.54
C GLN A 11 -18.27 5.62 -32.52
N ARG A 12 -17.12 5.45 -33.18
CA ARG A 12 -16.83 4.35 -34.11
C ARG A 12 -15.54 3.67 -33.70
N ARG A 13 -15.39 2.40 -34.08
CA ARG A 13 -14.11 1.69 -33.93
C ARG A 13 -13.06 2.27 -34.87
N CYS A 14 -11.80 2.29 -34.43
CA CYS A 14 -10.68 2.69 -35.26
C CYS A 14 -10.53 1.74 -36.46
N PRO A 15 -10.48 2.24 -37.71
CA PRO A 15 -10.19 1.42 -38.88
C PRO A 15 -8.79 0.77 -38.79
N PRO A 16 -8.59 -0.49 -39.25
CA PRO A 16 -7.31 -1.18 -39.15
C PRO A 16 -6.13 -0.44 -39.79
N VAL A 17 -6.37 0.27 -40.88
CA VAL A 17 -5.33 1.06 -41.58
C VAL A 17 -4.79 2.18 -40.68
N ILE A 18 -5.65 2.83 -39.90
CA ILE A 18 -5.22 3.89 -38.96
C ILE A 18 -4.45 3.26 -37.81
N ALA A 19 -4.90 2.12 -37.27
CA ALA A 19 -4.18 1.40 -36.22
C ALA A 19 -2.76 0.99 -36.68
N ASP A 20 -2.62 0.43 -37.89
CA ASP A 20 -1.32 0.07 -38.47
C ASP A 20 -0.41 1.30 -38.63
N MET A 21 -0.95 2.43 -39.11
CA MET A 21 -0.18 3.68 -39.19
C MET A 21 0.29 4.17 -37.81
N LEU A 22 -0.59 4.13 -36.80
CA LEU A 22 -0.25 4.52 -35.43
C LEU A 22 0.82 3.61 -34.80
N SER A 23 0.78 2.30 -35.09
CA SER A 23 1.77 1.34 -34.57
C SER A 23 3.19 1.57 -35.11
N LYS A 24 3.32 2.22 -36.28
CA LYS A 24 4.60 2.52 -36.94
C LYS A 24 5.22 3.83 -36.46
N LEU A 25 4.44 4.71 -35.84
CA LEU A 25 4.96 5.95 -35.27
C LEU A 25 5.93 5.61 -34.13
N LYS A 26 7.12 6.21 -34.19
CA LYS A 26 8.10 6.19 -33.12
C LYS A 26 7.99 7.50 -32.35
N ILE A 27 7.72 7.37 -31.06
CA ILE A 27 7.46 8.48 -30.15
C ILE A 27 8.52 8.41 -29.06
N GLU A 28 9.18 9.52 -28.82
CA GLU A 28 10.13 9.67 -27.74
C GLU A 28 9.38 9.67 -26.40
N CYS A 29 9.93 8.98 -25.39
CA CYS A 29 9.37 9.04 -24.05
C CYS A 29 9.35 10.48 -23.51
N PHE A 30 8.26 10.87 -22.81
CA PHE A 30 8.16 12.17 -22.13
C PHE A 30 9.34 12.45 -21.18
N TYR A 31 9.91 11.41 -20.57
CA TYR A 31 11.07 11.50 -19.67
C TYR A 31 12.43 11.46 -20.39
N LYS A 32 12.49 11.66 -21.72
CA LYS A 32 13.76 11.74 -22.48
C LYS A 32 14.69 12.84 -21.95
N GLN A 33 14.13 13.97 -21.52
CA GLN A 33 14.87 15.06 -20.87
C GLN A 33 15.54 14.66 -19.53
N ASN A 34 15.04 13.60 -18.88
CA ASN A 34 15.63 13.02 -17.67
C ASN A 34 16.61 11.88 -18.00
N GLY A 35 16.81 11.54 -19.27
CA GLY A 35 17.73 10.52 -19.73
C GLY A 35 17.10 9.19 -20.17
N CYS A 36 15.77 9.11 -20.34
CA CYS A 36 15.15 7.92 -20.91
C CYS A 36 15.56 7.75 -22.39
N PRO A 37 16.15 6.61 -22.79
CA PRO A 37 16.60 6.39 -24.17
C PRO A 37 15.52 5.76 -25.07
N GLU A 38 14.32 5.48 -24.57
CA GLU A 38 13.34 4.67 -25.29
C GLU A 38 12.57 5.46 -26.36
N GLU A 39 12.40 4.81 -27.52
CA GLU A 39 11.52 5.24 -28.62
C GLU A 39 10.44 4.18 -28.85
N LEU A 40 9.21 4.55 -28.52
CA LEU A 40 8.08 3.65 -28.33
C LEU A 40 7.04 3.85 -29.43
N ASN A 41 6.20 2.84 -29.65
CA ASN A 41 5.00 3.04 -30.45
C ASN A 41 3.86 3.58 -29.57
N TYR A 42 2.77 4.00 -30.21
CA TYR A 42 1.62 4.56 -29.51
C TYR A 42 1.04 3.63 -28.43
N GLU A 43 1.01 2.31 -28.69
CA GLU A 43 0.46 1.32 -27.76
C GLU A 43 1.34 1.09 -26.52
N ALA A 44 2.66 1.12 -26.68
CA ALA A 44 3.60 0.89 -25.58
C ALA A 44 3.88 2.15 -24.74
N LEU A 45 3.63 3.34 -25.30
CA LEU A 45 3.97 4.61 -24.66
C LEU A 45 3.26 4.80 -23.31
N GLU A 46 1.95 4.57 -23.25
CA GLU A 46 1.17 4.75 -22.03
C GLU A 46 1.66 3.84 -20.90
N GLN A 47 1.87 2.56 -21.18
CA GLN A 47 2.37 1.61 -20.18
C GLN A 47 3.80 1.94 -19.75
N HIS A 48 4.66 2.34 -20.69
CA HIS A 48 6.03 2.73 -20.37
C HIS A 48 6.05 3.94 -19.41
N GLU A 49 5.27 4.99 -19.67
CA GLU A 49 5.31 6.20 -18.85
C GLU A 49 4.84 5.96 -17.40
N LEU A 50 3.97 4.97 -17.18
CA LEU A 50 3.56 4.54 -15.84
C LEU A 50 4.72 3.93 -15.05
N ASP A 51 5.65 3.24 -15.72
CA ASP A 51 6.74 2.47 -15.10
C ASP A 51 8.15 2.96 -15.44
N CYS A 52 8.26 4.10 -16.13
CA CYS A 52 9.53 4.65 -16.59
C CYS A 52 10.46 4.93 -15.41
N GLN A 53 11.66 4.35 -15.48
CA GLN A 53 12.69 4.48 -14.45
C GLN A 53 13.28 5.90 -14.34
N TYR A 54 13.04 6.73 -15.34
CA TYR A 54 13.48 8.13 -15.42
C TYR A 54 12.37 9.13 -15.03
N GLN A 55 11.22 8.63 -14.60
CA GLN A 55 10.18 9.44 -13.98
C GLN A 55 10.69 10.01 -12.66
N LEU A 56 10.44 11.30 -12.41
CA LEU A 56 10.77 11.93 -11.12
C LEU A 56 9.73 11.53 -10.07
N LYS A 57 10.21 11.14 -8.88
CA LYS A 57 9.42 10.79 -7.71
C LYS A 57 9.91 11.59 -6.51
N GLN A 58 8.99 11.91 -5.62
CA GLN A 58 9.27 12.60 -4.37
C GLN A 58 9.45 11.57 -3.25
N CYS A 59 10.55 11.67 -2.50
CA CYS A 59 10.76 10.86 -1.31
C CYS A 59 9.70 11.16 -0.26
N ARG A 60 9.14 10.10 0.35
CA ARG A 60 8.08 10.20 1.37
C ARG A 60 8.57 10.77 2.70
N GLY A 61 9.87 10.73 2.96
CA GLY A 61 10.49 11.25 4.17
C GLY A 61 10.97 12.69 4.03
N CYS A 62 11.97 12.91 3.17
CA CYS A 62 12.67 14.20 3.07
C CYS A 62 12.16 15.13 1.97
N ASN A 63 11.16 14.71 1.17
CA ASN A 63 10.62 15.45 0.03
C ASN A 63 11.62 15.73 -1.11
N GLN A 64 12.81 15.11 -1.10
CA GLN A 64 13.74 15.20 -2.23
C GLN A 64 13.13 14.58 -3.49
N VAL A 65 13.32 15.24 -4.64
CA VAL A 65 12.87 14.74 -5.93
C VAL A 65 14.03 14.00 -6.60
N LEU A 66 13.80 12.72 -6.93
CA LEU A 66 14.80 11.78 -7.45
C LEU A 66 14.22 10.98 -8.62
N LEU A 67 15.05 10.31 -9.40
CA LEU A 67 14.53 9.38 -10.43
C LEU A 67 13.91 8.15 -9.76
N ARG A 68 12.91 7.55 -10.41
CA ARG A 68 12.24 6.33 -9.90
C ARG A 68 13.25 5.21 -9.61
N LYS A 69 14.28 5.04 -10.42
CA LYS A 69 15.35 4.06 -10.17
C LYS A 69 16.20 4.35 -8.93
N GLU A 70 16.26 5.60 -8.50
CA GLU A 70 17.07 6.06 -7.34
C GLU A 70 16.23 6.12 -6.05
N ILE A 71 14.91 6.16 -6.16
CA ILE A 71 14.02 6.39 -5.02
C ILE A 71 14.13 5.26 -4.00
N GLU A 72 14.23 4.01 -4.43
CA GLU A 72 14.27 2.85 -3.54
C GLU A 72 15.57 2.82 -2.71
N GLU A 73 16.71 3.02 -3.36
CA GLU A 73 18.01 3.13 -2.68
C GLU A 73 18.03 4.30 -1.70
N HIS A 74 17.49 5.45 -2.11
CA HIS A 74 17.38 6.61 -1.23
C HIS A 74 16.48 6.32 -0.02
N GLU A 75 15.29 5.78 -0.22
CA GLU A 75 14.35 5.48 0.87
C GLU A 75 14.96 4.48 1.86
N ASN A 76 15.77 3.53 1.39
CA ASN A 76 16.48 2.60 2.25
C ASN A 76 17.47 3.24 3.22
N ILE A 77 17.99 4.45 2.93
CA ILE A 77 18.93 5.18 3.79
C ILE A 77 18.37 6.53 4.29
N CYS A 78 17.15 6.88 3.91
CA CYS A 78 16.57 8.18 4.24
C CYS A 78 16.25 8.28 5.74
N ASP A 79 16.89 9.25 6.39
CA ASP A 79 16.76 9.59 7.81
C ASP A 79 15.35 10.07 8.21
N PHE A 80 14.62 10.63 7.25
CA PHE A 80 13.31 11.23 7.47
C PHE A 80 12.15 10.25 7.24
N ILE A 81 12.44 9.01 6.83
CA ILE A 81 11.40 7.99 6.67
C ILE A 81 10.82 7.58 8.01
N GLN A 82 9.51 7.43 8.02
CA GLN A 82 8.74 6.89 9.12
C GLN A 82 8.93 5.37 9.19
N ILE A 83 9.49 4.89 10.29
CA ILE A 83 9.69 3.48 10.58
C ILE A 83 8.86 3.08 11.80
N GLN A 84 8.44 1.82 11.86
CA GLN A 84 7.70 1.29 13.00
C GLN A 84 8.66 0.66 14.01
N CYS A 85 8.58 1.10 15.27
CA CYS A 85 9.33 0.49 16.36
C CYS A 85 8.86 -0.96 16.59
N GLN A 86 9.79 -1.90 16.55
CA GLN A 86 9.50 -3.34 16.74
C GLN A 86 9.11 -3.72 18.17
N LEU A 87 9.38 -2.85 19.15
CA LEU A 87 9.13 -3.12 20.57
C LEU A 87 7.76 -2.63 21.04
N CYS A 88 7.33 -1.45 20.59
CA CYS A 88 6.07 -0.84 21.02
C CYS A 88 5.08 -0.54 19.89
N GLY A 89 5.47 -0.71 18.63
CA GLY A 89 4.61 -0.48 17.46
C GLY A 89 4.42 0.99 17.06
N VAL A 90 5.01 1.95 17.77
CA VAL A 90 4.91 3.38 17.44
C VAL A 90 5.75 3.72 16.20
N THR A 91 5.18 4.54 15.33
CA THR A 91 5.84 5.09 14.14
C THR A 91 6.64 6.35 14.49
N HIS A 92 7.90 6.42 14.04
CA HIS A 92 8.78 7.58 14.23
C HIS A 92 9.72 7.75 13.05
N GLN A 93 10.36 8.92 12.90
CA GLN A 93 11.41 9.06 11.88
C GLN A 93 12.64 8.23 12.25
N ARG A 94 13.33 7.71 11.24
CA ARG A 94 14.55 6.91 11.42
C ARG A 94 15.61 7.63 12.25
N GLN A 95 15.88 8.90 11.96
CA GLN A 95 16.91 9.69 12.66
C GLN A 95 16.52 10.12 14.08
N THR A 96 15.22 10.20 14.38
CA THR A 96 14.70 10.57 15.70
C THR A 96 13.95 9.39 16.29
N PRO A 97 14.67 8.35 16.75
CA PRO A 97 14.05 7.28 17.52
C PRO A 97 13.39 7.89 18.75
N HIS A 98 12.19 7.40 19.04
CA HIS A 98 11.54 7.70 20.32
C HIS A 98 12.41 7.27 21.50
N GLN A 99 12.26 7.91 22.65
CA GLN A 99 13.10 7.65 23.81
C GLN A 99 12.79 6.28 24.42
N GLN A 100 13.76 5.70 25.14
CA GLN A 100 13.57 4.41 25.81
C GLN A 100 12.38 4.45 26.78
N ILE A 101 12.20 5.56 27.50
CA ILE A 101 11.08 5.74 28.42
C ILE A 101 9.75 5.71 27.65
N ASP A 102 9.64 6.44 26.54
CA ASP A 102 8.44 6.44 25.69
C ASP A 102 8.17 5.04 25.11
N CYS A 103 9.22 4.31 24.72
CA CYS A 103 9.11 2.94 24.24
C CYS A 103 8.51 2.01 25.29
N LEU A 104 9.04 2.06 26.50
CA LEU A 104 8.59 1.22 27.61
C LEU A 104 7.15 1.56 28.01
N LEU A 105 6.80 2.84 28.07
CA LEU A 105 5.42 3.29 28.35
C LEU A 105 4.44 2.80 27.29
N ASN A 106 4.75 2.97 26.01
CA ASN A 106 3.87 2.51 24.92
C ASN A 106 3.73 0.98 24.92
N ARG A 107 4.83 0.25 25.20
CA ARG A 107 4.78 -1.20 25.32
C ARG A 107 3.93 -1.64 26.51
N GLN A 108 4.04 -0.96 27.65
CA GLN A 108 3.21 -1.25 28.82
C GLN A 108 1.72 -1.07 28.50
N ILE A 109 1.34 0.04 27.87
CA ILE A 109 -0.06 0.29 27.45
C ILE A 109 -0.57 -0.84 26.55
N HIS A 110 0.20 -1.22 25.53
CA HIS A 110 -0.18 -2.30 24.61
C HIS A 110 -0.34 -3.65 25.33
N LEU A 111 0.54 -3.95 26.30
CA LEU A 111 0.44 -5.17 27.09
C LEU A 111 -0.78 -5.15 28.01
N GLU A 112 -1.09 -4.02 28.65
CA GLU A 112 -2.27 -3.85 29.50
C GLU A 112 -3.56 -4.04 28.71
N ASP A 113 -3.65 -3.48 27.51
CA ASP A 113 -4.82 -3.68 26.63
C ASP A 113 -4.97 -5.13 26.19
N ARG A 114 -3.85 -5.80 25.88
CA ARG A 114 -3.87 -7.24 25.55
C ARG A 114 -4.29 -8.11 26.72
N VAL A 115 -3.87 -7.77 27.96
CA VAL A 115 -4.34 -8.46 29.17
C VAL A 115 -5.86 -8.30 29.32
N LYS A 116 -6.39 -7.08 29.20
CA LYS A 116 -7.84 -6.83 29.28
C LYS A 116 -8.61 -7.60 28.22
N GLN A 117 -8.07 -7.71 27.00
CA GLN A 117 -8.69 -8.50 25.94
C GLN A 117 -8.70 -9.98 26.29
N LEU A 118 -7.57 -10.54 26.72
CA LEU A 118 -7.45 -11.94 27.11
C LEU A 118 -8.34 -12.30 28.31
N GLU A 119 -8.55 -11.38 29.25
CA GLU A 119 -9.46 -11.59 30.37
C GLU A 119 -10.92 -11.69 29.92
N LYS A 120 -11.34 -10.84 28.97
CA LYS A 120 -12.69 -10.91 28.37
C LYS A 120 -12.89 -12.20 27.60
N GLU A 121 -11.92 -12.58 26.78
CA GLU A 121 -11.95 -13.84 26.02
C GLU A 121 -12.00 -15.06 26.94
N ASN A 122 -11.15 -15.11 27.98
CA ASN A 122 -11.19 -16.18 28.98
C ASN A 122 -12.51 -16.27 29.71
N LYS A 123 -13.14 -15.13 30.01
CA LYS A 123 -14.47 -15.12 30.63
C LYS A 123 -15.52 -15.72 29.70
N SER A 124 -15.56 -15.30 28.43
CA SER A 124 -16.47 -15.88 27.42
C SER A 124 -16.29 -17.39 27.30
N LEU A 125 -15.04 -17.85 27.19
CA LEU A 125 -14.72 -19.27 27.08
C LEU A 125 -15.11 -20.06 28.34
N LYS A 126 -14.96 -19.48 29.53
CA LYS A 126 -15.42 -20.10 30.79
C LYS A 126 -16.94 -20.22 30.83
N ASP A 127 -17.66 -19.19 30.39
CA ASP A 127 -19.12 -19.19 30.35
C ASP A 127 -19.64 -20.23 29.33
N GLU A 128 -19.02 -20.32 28.16
CA GLU A 128 -19.31 -21.34 27.14
C GLU A 128 -19.02 -22.76 27.65
N ASN A 129 -17.86 -22.98 28.27
CA ASN A 129 -17.52 -24.27 28.85
C ASN A 129 -18.50 -24.67 29.97
N ALA A 130 -18.89 -23.73 30.84
CA ALA A 130 -19.87 -23.99 31.88
C ALA A 130 -21.25 -24.36 31.30
N PHE A 131 -21.66 -23.71 30.22
CA PHE A 131 -22.90 -24.04 29.50
C PHE A 131 -22.83 -25.45 28.89
N ILE A 132 -21.74 -25.79 28.21
CA ILE A 132 -21.50 -27.12 27.64
C ILE A 132 -21.54 -28.19 28.74
N MET A 133 -20.87 -27.97 29.88
CA MET A 133 -20.88 -28.91 31.00
C MET A 133 -22.27 -29.14 31.58
N LYS A 134 -23.10 -28.09 31.69
CA LYS A 134 -24.52 -28.23 32.09
C LYS A 134 -25.31 -29.09 31.10
N ILE A 135 -25.07 -28.93 29.80
CA ILE A 135 -25.71 -29.77 28.77
C ILE A 135 -25.28 -31.23 28.93
N PHE A 136 -23.99 -31.50 29.15
CA PHE A 136 -23.50 -32.87 29.35
C PHE A 136 -24.15 -33.53 30.58
N GLN A 137 -24.23 -32.82 31.70
CA GLN A 137 -24.87 -33.32 32.93
C GLN A 137 -26.36 -33.60 32.73
N THR A 138 -27.08 -32.72 32.03
CA THR A 138 -28.54 -32.86 31.82
C THR A 138 -28.91 -33.91 30.77
N LYS A 139 -28.10 -34.12 29.73
CA LYS A 139 -28.41 -35.07 28.66
C LYS A 139 -27.85 -36.48 28.89
N PHE A 140 -26.78 -36.62 29.67
CA PHE A 140 -26.09 -37.92 29.81
C PHE A 140 -26.05 -38.45 31.25
N GLY A 141 -26.58 -37.73 32.24
CA GLY A 141 -26.74 -38.23 33.62
C GLY A 141 -25.43 -38.57 34.34
N ILE A 142 -24.29 -38.08 33.85
CA ILE A 142 -22.98 -38.33 34.47
C ILE A 142 -22.81 -37.33 35.61
N GLN A 143 -22.94 -37.80 36.86
CA GLN A 143 -22.43 -37.10 38.04
C GLN A 143 -20.91 -37.26 38.05
N ASN A 144 -20.17 -36.15 38.11
CA ASN A 144 -18.74 -36.22 38.43
C ASN A 144 -18.57 -36.77 39.85
N PRO A 145 -17.50 -37.54 40.13
CA PRO A 145 -17.11 -37.89 41.50
C PRO A 145 -16.79 -36.66 42.35
#